data_AF-A0A7W9LTT8-F1
#
_entry.id   AF-A0A7W9LTT8-F1
#
_cell.length_a   1.000
_cell.length_b   1.000
_cell.length_c   1.000
_cell.angle_alpha   90.00
_cell.angle_beta   90.00
_cell.angle_gamma   90.00
#
_symmetry.space_group_name_H-M   'P 1'
#
loop_
_entity.id
_entity.type
_entity.pdbx_description
1 polymer ?
#
loop_
_entity_poly.entity_id
_entity_poly.type
_entity_poly.pdbx_seq_one_letter_code
_entity_poly.pdbx_strand_id
1 'polypeptide(L)'
;MSISHAIRRGDPGNASRTFEASRTTAPSGLRRLVVGAAASVAAFGSLAAVSPAAYAQAFPPPAGLDGGQGPARDHLTVTVRNAGGEVDGTYELYCGPNGGSHPDPDGACAALERDTRWGKDVFAPAPEGGFCTMQYGGPATAHVTGTWAGRPVDATYDRRDGCGIARWDRLVPLLPDMGSEKHP
;
A
#
# COMPACT_ATOMS: atom_id res chain seq x y z
N MET A 1 46.49 -21.58 33.24
CA MET A 1 47.14 -21.57 31.91
C MET A 1 46.08 -21.11 30.91
N SER A 2 46.14 -19.84 30.51
CA SER A 2 45.11 -19.16 29.72
C SER A 2 45.57 -19.11 28.27
N ILE A 3 44.80 -19.70 27.35
CA ILE A 3 45.13 -19.73 25.92
C ILE A 3 44.24 -18.69 25.22
N SER A 4 44.81 -17.52 24.96
CA SER A 4 44.18 -16.46 24.18
C SER A 4 44.20 -16.80 22.70
N HIS A 5 43.05 -17.13 22.11
CA HIS A 5 42.89 -17.21 20.66
C HIS A 5 42.48 -15.85 20.09
N ALA A 6 43.44 -15.16 19.47
CA ALA A 6 43.19 -13.97 18.67
C ALA A 6 42.76 -14.41 17.25
N ILE A 7 41.48 -14.25 16.93
CA ILE A 7 40.95 -14.44 15.58
C ILE A 7 41.10 -13.11 14.83
N ARG A 8 41.92 -13.12 13.77
CA ARG A 8 42.12 -11.98 12.87
C ARG A 8 40.83 -11.74 12.07
N ARG A 9 40.33 -10.51 12.11
CA ARG A 9 39.25 -10.02 11.23
C ARG A 9 39.83 -9.85 9.82
N GLY A 10 39.17 -10.44 8.83
CA GLY A 10 39.41 -10.15 7.41
C GLY A 10 38.50 -9.01 6.97
N ASP A 11 39.08 -7.93 6.47
CA ASP A 11 38.41 -6.82 5.79
C ASP A 11 38.06 -7.21 4.34
N PRO A 12 36.79 -7.17 3.90
CA PRO A 12 36.47 -7.15 2.48
C PRO A 12 36.50 -5.71 1.96
N GLY A 13 37.38 -5.50 0.98
CA GLY A 13 37.74 -4.20 0.43
C GLY A 13 36.60 -3.39 -0.19
N ASN A 14 36.74 -2.09 0.02
CA ASN A 14 36.08 -0.97 -0.64
C ASN A 14 36.19 -1.07 -2.18
N ALA A 15 35.10 -1.45 -2.86
CA ALA A 15 34.95 -1.25 -4.29
C ALA A 15 34.14 0.04 -4.52
N SER A 16 34.85 1.15 -4.61
CA SER A 16 34.31 2.45 -5.02
C SER A 16 33.84 2.35 -6.48
N ARG A 17 32.54 2.23 -6.72
CA ARG A 17 31.98 2.38 -8.07
C ARG A 17 31.60 3.83 -8.30
N THR A 18 32.27 4.40 -9.28
CA THR A 18 32.10 5.72 -9.85
C THR A 18 30.66 5.97 -10.29
N PHE A 19 30.19 7.18 -9.98
CA PHE A 19 28.97 7.78 -10.50
C PHE A 19 29.03 7.85 -12.03
N GLU A 20 28.00 7.34 -12.71
CA GLU A 20 27.73 7.70 -14.11
C GLU A 20 26.29 8.21 -14.20
N ALA A 21 26.18 9.53 -14.22
CA ALA A 21 24.93 10.26 -14.36
C ALA A 21 24.46 10.22 -15.81
N SER A 22 23.50 9.35 -16.12
CA SER A 22 22.81 9.36 -17.41
C SER A 22 21.90 10.59 -17.50
N ARG A 23 22.44 11.70 -18.04
CA ARG A 23 21.66 12.83 -18.54
C ARG A 23 21.17 12.50 -19.93
N THR A 24 19.90 12.14 -20.07
CA THR A 24 19.24 12.07 -21.38
C THR A 24 18.41 13.33 -21.61
N THR A 25 18.91 14.11 -22.57
CA THR A 25 18.43 15.36 -23.14
C THR A 25 16.98 15.30 -23.63
N ALA A 26 16.18 16.30 -23.24
CA ALA A 26 14.87 16.59 -23.79
C ALA A 26 14.97 17.30 -25.16
N PRO A 27 14.16 16.92 -26.16
CA PRO A 27 13.95 17.78 -27.33
C PRO A 27 12.83 18.78 -27.08
N SER A 28 13.20 20.06 -27.17
CA SER A 28 12.28 21.19 -27.28
C SER A 28 11.76 21.30 -28.71
N GLY A 29 10.44 21.18 -28.90
CA GLY A 29 9.79 21.39 -30.19
C GLY A 29 8.78 22.53 -30.12
N LEU A 30 9.17 23.71 -30.62
CA LEU A 30 8.26 24.81 -30.92
C LEU A 30 7.29 24.41 -32.05
N ARG A 31 6.01 24.83 -31.96
CA ARG A 31 5.46 25.67 -33.04
C ARG A 31 4.19 26.42 -32.66
N ARG A 32 4.17 27.64 -33.18
CA ARG A 32 3.28 28.77 -32.98
C ARG A 32 2.07 28.74 -33.94
N LEU A 33 1.03 29.48 -33.52
CA LEU A 33 -0.02 30.18 -34.28
C LEU A 33 -1.09 29.26 -34.92
N VAL A 34 -2.39 29.57 -34.82
CA VAL A 34 -3.07 30.60 -35.61
C VAL A 34 -4.29 31.21 -34.87
N VAL A 35 -4.43 32.53 -34.98
CA VAL A 35 -5.62 33.33 -34.67
C VAL A 35 -6.63 33.20 -35.81
N GLY A 36 -7.91 32.98 -35.49
CA GLY A 36 -9.02 33.07 -36.45
C GLY A 36 -10.22 33.80 -35.84
N ALA A 37 -10.54 34.99 -36.37
CA ALA A 37 -11.70 35.80 -36.03
C ALA A 37 -12.66 35.86 -37.23
N ALA A 38 -13.98 35.73 -36.99
CA ALA A 38 -15.11 36.26 -37.79
C ALA A 38 -16.41 35.73 -37.13
N ALA A 39 -17.24 36.53 -36.44
CA ALA A 39 -18.21 37.53 -36.93
C ALA A 39 -19.47 36.93 -37.63
N SER A 40 -20.55 36.90 -36.85
CA SER A 40 -21.96 37.27 -37.18
C SER A 40 -22.82 36.35 -38.07
N VAL A 41 -24.06 36.05 -37.61
CA VAL A 41 -25.35 36.48 -38.21
C VAL A 41 -26.53 36.02 -37.31
N ALA A 42 -27.51 36.91 -37.13
CA ALA A 42 -28.78 36.77 -36.38
C ALA A 42 -29.80 35.91 -37.20
N ALA A 43 -30.95 35.39 -36.76
CA ALA A 43 -31.92 35.77 -35.73
C ALA A 43 -33.10 34.73 -35.70
N PHE A 44 -34.00 34.93 -34.73
CA PHE A 44 -35.44 34.58 -34.67
C PHE A 44 -35.91 33.15 -34.32
N GLY A 45 -36.56 33.05 -33.15
CA GLY A 45 -37.96 32.66 -33.08
C GLY A 45 -38.26 31.28 -32.47
N SER A 46 -38.75 31.27 -31.23
CA SER A 46 -39.93 30.49 -30.79
C SER A 46 -40.32 30.88 -29.37
N LEU A 47 -41.48 31.53 -29.23
CA LEU A 47 -42.18 31.73 -27.95
C LEU A 47 -42.80 30.39 -27.54
N ALA A 48 -42.15 29.66 -26.64
CA ALA A 48 -42.78 28.54 -25.94
C ALA A 48 -43.35 29.07 -24.62
N ALA A 49 -44.65 28.88 -24.43
CA ALA A 49 -45.35 29.17 -23.20
C ALA A 49 -44.71 28.38 -22.04
N VAL A 50 -44.14 29.09 -21.07
CA VAL A 50 -43.51 28.47 -19.90
C VAL A 50 -44.57 28.29 -18.83
N SER A 51 -44.93 27.04 -18.54
CA SER A 51 -45.78 26.68 -17.40
C SER A 51 -45.12 27.13 -16.09
N PRO A 52 -45.83 27.80 -15.17
CA PRO A 52 -45.25 28.37 -13.95
C PRO A 52 -44.94 27.35 -12.82
N ALA A 53 -44.70 26.08 -13.15
CA ALA A 53 -44.55 25.01 -12.17
C ALA A 53 -43.26 24.20 -12.41
N ALA A 54 -42.10 24.86 -12.44
CA ALA A 54 -40.82 24.16 -12.53
C ALA A 54 -39.60 24.94 -11.98
N TYR A 55 -39.78 25.88 -11.04
CA TYR A 55 -38.67 26.65 -10.45
C TYR A 55 -38.23 26.15 -9.07
N ALA A 56 -38.67 24.97 -8.67
CA ALA A 56 -38.02 24.23 -7.60
C ALA A 56 -37.11 23.17 -8.25
N GLN A 57 -35.87 23.07 -7.78
CA GLN A 57 -34.85 22.08 -8.16
C GLN A 57 -33.94 22.40 -9.36
N ALA A 58 -33.22 23.52 -9.28
CA ALA A 58 -31.93 23.65 -9.97
C ALA A 58 -30.91 24.38 -9.10
N PHE A 59 -30.77 23.95 -7.84
CA PHE A 59 -29.53 24.17 -7.12
C PHE A 59 -28.63 22.97 -7.44
N PRO A 60 -27.44 23.16 -8.04
CA PRO A 60 -26.44 22.10 -8.00
C PRO A 60 -26.23 21.75 -6.51
N PRO A 61 -26.16 20.45 -6.15
CA PRO A 61 -25.78 20.09 -4.80
C PRO A 61 -24.46 20.83 -4.49
N PRO A 62 -24.27 21.39 -3.28
CA PRO A 62 -22.96 21.89 -2.91
C PRO A 62 -21.97 20.76 -3.18
N ALA A 63 -21.00 21.01 -4.07
CA ALA A 63 -19.88 20.11 -4.27
C ALA A 63 -19.34 19.77 -2.88
N GLY A 64 -19.30 18.48 -2.58
CA GLY A 64 -19.13 17.93 -1.24
C GLY A 64 -18.19 18.77 -0.40
N LEU A 65 -18.76 19.43 0.60
CA LEU A 65 -18.03 19.67 1.82
C LEU A 65 -17.90 18.26 2.41
N ASP A 66 -16.89 17.52 1.98
CA ASP A 66 -16.44 16.34 2.68
C ASP A 66 -16.10 16.88 4.07
N GLY A 67 -17.05 16.72 4.99
CA GLY A 67 -16.99 17.31 6.32
C GLY A 67 -15.69 16.85 6.91
N GLY A 68 -14.77 17.79 7.10
CA GLY A 68 -13.36 17.54 7.37
C GLY A 68 -13.17 16.37 8.33
N GLN A 69 -12.96 15.20 7.75
CA GLN A 69 -12.55 14.04 8.49
C GLN A 69 -11.09 14.35 8.84
N GLY A 70 -10.74 14.26 10.12
CA GLY A 70 -9.33 14.17 10.50
C GLY A 70 -8.61 13.12 9.62
N PRO A 71 -7.27 13.09 9.59
CA PRO A 71 -6.54 12.14 8.76
C PRO A 71 -7.20 10.76 8.85
N ALA A 72 -7.55 10.18 7.70
CA ALA A 72 -8.24 8.90 7.65
C ALA A 72 -7.42 7.91 8.49
N ARG A 73 -8.04 7.36 9.53
CA ARG A 73 -7.38 6.42 10.44
C ARG A 73 -6.89 5.21 9.66
N ASP A 74 -5.80 4.62 10.12
CA ASP A 74 -5.34 3.36 9.57
C ASP A 74 -6.36 2.27 9.92
N HIS A 75 -6.82 1.59 8.87
CA HIS A 75 -7.85 0.57 8.95
C HIS A 75 -7.55 -0.52 7.95
N LEU A 76 -7.37 -1.74 8.45
CA LEU A 76 -7.12 -2.92 7.65
C LEU A 76 -8.16 -3.99 7.94
N THR A 77 -8.56 -4.70 6.89
CA THR A 77 -9.31 -5.94 6.98
C THR A 77 -8.39 -7.09 6.61
N VAL A 78 -8.17 -8.02 7.53
CA VAL A 78 -7.29 -9.18 7.37
C VAL A 78 -8.13 -10.44 7.25
N THR A 79 -8.10 -11.10 6.10
CA THR A 79 -8.77 -12.38 5.89
C THR A 79 -7.74 -13.50 5.85
N VAL A 80 -7.83 -14.44 6.79
CA VAL A 80 -6.96 -15.62 6.90
C VAL A 80 -7.73 -16.88 6.52
N ARG A 81 -7.08 -17.78 5.78
CA ARG A 81 -7.65 -19.08 5.38
C ARG A 81 -6.61 -20.20 5.48
N ASN A 82 -7.06 -21.40 5.82
CA ASN A 82 -6.24 -22.61 5.88
C ASN A 82 -5.04 -22.50 6.85
N ALA A 83 -5.13 -21.64 7.85
CA ALA A 83 -4.16 -21.49 8.93
C ALA A 83 -4.52 -22.35 10.16
N GLY A 84 -5.73 -22.91 10.19
CA GLY A 84 -6.25 -23.70 11.31
C GLY A 84 -7.46 -23.00 11.94
N GLY A 85 -8.38 -23.79 12.49
CA GLY A 85 -9.77 -23.33 12.71
C GLY A 85 -9.92 -22.07 13.57
N GLU A 86 -9.10 -21.88 14.60
CA GLU A 86 -9.25 -20.74 15.52
C GLU A 86 -8.69 -19.41 14.97
N VAL A 87 -7.77 -19.49 14.01
CA VAL A 87 -7.08 -18.33 13.42
C VAL A 87 -7.55 -18.01 12.00
N ASP A 88 -8.37 -18.88 11.40
CA ASP A 88 -9.07 -18.62 10.15
C ASP A 88 -10.25 -17.66 10.40
N GLY A 89 -10.41 -16.67 9.53
CA GLY A 89 -11.47 -15.67 9.70
C GLY A 89 -11.17 -14.36 9.00
N THR A 90 -12.05 -13.38 9.22
CA THR A 90 -11.87 -12.00 8.77
C THR A 90 -11.86 -11.09 9.99
N TYR A 91 -10.80 -10.28 10.10
CA TYR A 91 -10.50 -9.46 11.25
C TYR A 91 -10.39 -8.00 10.83
N GLU A 92 -11.00 -7.12 11.60
CA GLU A 92 -10.81 -5.68 11.49
C GLU A 92 -9.67 -5.26 12.41
N LEU A 93 -8.77 -4.44 11.89
CA LEU A 93 -7.69 -3.81 12.63
C LEU A 93 -7.75 -2.30 12.40
N TYR A 94 -7.86 -1.56 13.49
CA TYR A 94 -7.71 -0.11 13.51
C TYR A 94 -6.44 0.24 14.27
N CYS A 95 -5.67 1.21 13.76
CA CYS A 95 -4.51 1.74 14.46
C CYS A 95 -4.70 3.25 14.71
N GLY A 96 -4.38 3.69 15.93
CA GLY A 96 -4.55 5.07 16.37
C GLY A 96 -6.02 5.51 16.60
N PRO A 97 -6.67 5.13 17.72
CA PRO A 97 -6.27 4.16 18.74
C PRO A 97 -6.45 2.70 18.27
N ASN A 98 -5.67 1.79 18.85
CA ASN A 98 -5.66 0.40 18.42
C ASN A 98 -6.95 -0.34 18.81
N GLY A 99 -7.46 -1.20 17.93
CA GLY A 99 -8.63 -2.02 18.21
C GLY A 99 -9.18 -2.75 16.99
N GLY A 100 -10.41 -3.25 17.12
CA GLY A 100 -11.09 -4.06 16.10
C GLY A 100 -11.30 -5.50 16.56
N SER A 101 -11.59 -6.40 15.63
CA SER A 101 -11.79 -7.83 15.92
C SER A 101 -10.50 -8.65 15.81
N HIS A 102 -9.38 -8.03 15.42
CA HIS A 102 -8.08 -8.69 15.39
C HIS A 102 -7.70 -9.27 16.77
N PRO A 103 -7.16 -10.50 16.87
CA PRO A 103 -6.85 -11.13 18.16
C PRO A 103 -5.81 -10.38 18.99
N ASP A 104 -4.91 -9.65 18.33
CA ASP A 104 -3.88 -8.82 18.96
C ASP A 104 -3.75 -7.47 18.22
N PRO A 105 -4.63 -6.49 18.48
CA PRO A 105 -4.58 -5.21 17.77
C PRO A 105 -3.30 -4.43 18.07
N ASP A 106 -2.84 -4.46 19.33
CA ASP A 106 -1.66 -3.72 19.77
C ASP A 106 -0.38 -4.25 19.12
N GLY A 107 -0.18 -5.58 19.15
CA GLY A 107 0.98 -6.21 18.52
C GLY A 107 0.99 -6.04 17.01
N ALA A 108 -0.18 -6.13 16.36
CA ALA A 108 -0.31 -5.97 14.92
C ALA A 108 0.02 -4.53 14.47
N CYS A 109 -0.56 -3.51 15.13
CA CYS A 109 -0.23 -2.11 14.85
C CYS A 109 1.26 -1.85 15.10
N ALA A 110 1.82 -2.33 16.22
CA ALA A 110 3.23 -2.18 16.51
C ALA A 110 4.15 -2.84 15.46
N ALA A 111 3.76 -3.98 14.89
CA ALA A 111 4.53 -4.64 13.82
C ALA A 111 4.55 -3.82 12.54
N LEU A 112 3.40 -3.31 12.14
CA LEU A 112 3.29 -2.47 10.95
C LEU A 112 4.05 -1.15 11.11
N GLU A 113 3.96 -0.50 12.28
CA GLU A 113 4.74 0.72 12.58
C GLU A 113 6.24 0.46 12.54
N ARG A 114 6.71 -0.65 13.13
CA ARG A 114 8.13 -1.04 13.14
C ARG A 114 8.71 -1.20 11.75
N ASP A 115 7.93 -1.64 10.77
CA ASP A 115 8.38 -1.88 9.40
C ASP A 115 8.08 -0.71 8.44
N THR A 116 7.21 0.21 8.85
CA THR A 116 6.88 1.40 8.07
C THR A 116 8.07 2.35 8.02
N ARG A 117 8.51 2.68 6.80
CA ARG A 117 9.57 3.65 6.52
C ARG A 117 9.11 4.59 5.42
N TRP A 118 9.50 5.86 5.51
CA TRP A 118 9.22 6.83 4.45
C TRP A 118 9.71 6.32 3.09
N GLY A 119 8.81 6.32 2.11
CA GLY A 119 9.09 5.86 0.74
C GLY A 119 9.12 4.34 0.56
N LYS A 120 8.87 3.53 1.60
CA LYS A 120 8.77 2.07 1.49
C LYS A 120 7.36 1.60 1.84
N ASP A 121 6.83 0.74 0.99
CA ASP A 121 5.55 0.08 1.20
C ASP A 121 5.74 -1.26 1.93
N VAL A 122 5.14 -1.40 3.11
CA VAL A 122 5.13 -2.66 3.88
C VAL A 122 4.32 -3.75 3.17
N PHE A 123 3.29 -3.35 2.42
CA PHE A 123 2.38 -4.25 1.72
C PHE A 123 2.77 -4.49 0.27
N ALA A 124 3.87 -3.89 -0.21
CA ALA A 124 4.30 -4.05 -1.59
C ALA A 124 4.46 -5.53 -1.97
N PRO A 125 4.15 -5.89 -3.22
CA PRO A 125 4.50 -7.19 -3.75
C PRO A 125 5.99 -7.48 -3.58
N ALA A 126 6.34 -8.76 -3.44
CA ALA A 126 7.73 -9.17 -3.50
C ALA A 126 8.32 -8.78 -4.87
N PRO A 127 9.57 -8.29 -4.93
CA PRO A 127 10.24 -8.04 -6.21
C PRO A 127 10.29 -9.31 -7.06
N GLU A 128 10.03 -9.17 -8.35
CA GLU A 128 10.19 -10.27 -9.30
C GLU A 128 11.66 -10.71 -9.37
N GLY A 129 11.90 -12.01 -9.57
CA GLY A 129 13.26 -12.55 -9.74
C GLY A 129 14.06 -12.75 -8.46
N GLY A 130 13.41 -12.76 -7.29
CA GLY A 130 14.06 -13.16 -6.04
C GLY A 130 14.53 -14.62 -6.06
N PHE A 131 15.69 -14.90 -5.44
CA PHE A 131 16.16 -16.27 -5.22
C PHE A 131 15.44 -16.88 -4.01
N CYS A 132 14.34 -17.57 -4.26
CA CYS A 132 13.51 -18.19 -3.23
C CYS A 132 13.78 -19.69 -3.14
N THR A 133 13.86 -20.24 -1.92
CA THR A 133 13.96 -21.68 -1.72
C THR A 133 12.61 -22.35 -2.00
N MET A 134 12.61 -23.59 -2.50
CA MET A 134 11.38 -24.38 -2.74
C MET A 134 10.74 -24.97 -1.47
N GLN A 135 10.91 -24.30 -0.32
CA GLN A 135 10.38 -24.75 0.97
C GLN A 135 8.90 -24.41 1.07
N TYR A 136 8.05 -25.43 1.24
CA TYR A 136 6.62 -25.25 1.42
C TYR A 136 6.28 -25.09 2.91
N GLY A 137 5.72 -23.94 3.30
CA GLY A 137 5.41 -23.60 4.68
C GLY A 137 4.01 -24.05 5.13
N GLY A 138 3.16 -24.49 4.20
CA GLY A 138 1.79 -24.93 4.47
C GLY A 138 0.75 -24.19 3.63
N PRO A 139 -0.55 -24.57 3.76
CA PRO A 139 -1.61 -24.09 2.88
C PRO A 139 -2.16 -22.70 3.24
N ALA A 140 -1.72 -22.13 4.35
CA ALA A 140 -2.24 -20.87 4.86
C ALA A 140 -2.08 -19.73 3.83
N THR A 141 -3.15 -18.97 3.67
CA THR A 141 -3.17 -17.74 2.88
C THR A 141 -3.79 -16.61 3.66
N ALA A 142 -3.40 -15.38 3.33
CA ALA A 142 -4.01 -14.18 3.87
C ALA A 142 -4.24 -13.13 2.79
N HIS A 143 -5.27 -12.32 2.96
CA HIS A 143 -5.57 -11.17 2.13
C HIS A 143 -5.80 -9.97 3.03
N VAL A 144 -5.02 -8.91 2.82
CA VAL A 144 -5.07 -7.68 3.61
C VAL A 144 -5.52 -6.55 2.70
N THR A 145 -6.59 -5.86 3.08
CA THR A 145 -7.10 -4.69 2.38
C THR A 145 -7.28 -3.51 3.32
N GLY A 146 -7.40 -2.29 2.78
CA GLY A 146 -7.77 -1.10 3.55
C GLY A 146 -6.84 0.07 3.30
N THR A 147 -6.49 0.81 4.35
CA THR A 147 -5.58 1.96 4.28
C THR A 147 -4.54 1.88 5.40
N TRP A 148 -3.27 2.10 5.03
CA TRP A 148 -2.14 2.16 5.95
C TRP A 148 -1.23 3.32 5.60
N ALA A 149 -0.89 4.17 6.58
CA ALA A 149 -0.06 5.36 6.43
C ALA A 149 -0.50 6.24 5.24
N GLY A 150 -1.83 6.39 5.07
CA GLY A 150 -2.44 7.17 3.99
C GLY A 150 -2.38 6.53 2.60
N ARG A 151 -2.00 5.25 2.50
CA ARG A 151 -1.92 4.52 1.23
C ARG A 151 -2.92 3.35 1.20
N PRO A 152 -3.60 3.11 0.05
CA PRO A 152 -4.47 1.96 -0.09
C PRO A 152 -3.65 0.67 -0.03
N VAL A 153 -4.23 -0.35 0.60
CA VAL A 153 -3.65 -1.68 0.72
C VAL A 153 -4.56 -2.67 0.03
N ASP A 154 -3.97 -3.52 -0.79
CA ASP A 154 -4.53 -4.75 -1.34
C ASP A 154 -3.34 -5.71 -1.55
N ALA A 155 -3.17 -6.64 -0.61
CA ALA A 155 -2.02 -7.53 -0.59
C ALA A 155 -2.45 -8.96 -0.24
N THR A 156 -1.98 -9.90 -1.05
CA THR A 156 -2.16 -11.34 -0.79
C THR A 156 -0.85 -11.96 -0.31
N TYR A 157 -0.97 -12.92 0.59
CA TYR A 157 0.13 -13.65 1.20
C TYR A 157 -0.15 -15.15 1.09
N ASP A 158 0.89 -15.91 0.74
CA ASP A 158 0.91 -17.36 0.78
C ASP A 158 2.28 -17.83 1.30
N ARG A 159 2.38 -19.11 1.59
CA ARG A 159 3.58 -19.74 2.16
C ARG A 159 4.11 -20.86 1.26
N ARG A 160 4.05 -20.66 -0.07
CA ARG A 160 4.39 -21.71 -1.05
C ARG A 160 5.89 -21.91 -1.26
N ASP A 161 6.69 -20.91 -0.94
CA ASP A 161 8.15 -20.93 -1.03
C ASP A 161 8.80 -20.14 0.13
N GLY A 162 10.13 -20.13 0.19
CA GLY A 162 10.88 -19.44 1.25
C GLY A 162 10.69 -17.92 1.29
N CYS A 163 10.39 -17.28 0.16
CA CYS A 163 10.11 -15.85 0.12
C CYS A 163 8.70 -15.55 0.63
N GLY A 164 7.71 -16.37 0.28
CA GLY A 164 6.36 -16.31 0.81
C GLY A 164 6.35 -16.46 2.33
N ILE A 165 7.05 -17.48 2.85
CA ILE A 165 7.23 -17.69 4.30
C ILE A 165 7.87 -16.46 4.95
N ALA A 166 9.00 -15.97 4.43
CA ALA A 166 9.67 -14.82 5.01
C ALA A 166 8.85 -13.51 4.92
N ARG A 167 7.97 -13.37 3.93
CA ARG A 167 7.07 -12.22 3.81
C ARG A 167 5.90 -12.32 4.79
N TRP A 168 5.38 -13.54 5.02
CA TRP A 168 4.39 -13.81 6.06
C TRP A 168 4.94 -13.49 7.45
N ASP A 169 6.11 -14.05 7.78
CA ASP A 169 6.69 -13.99 9.12
C ASP A 169 7.05 -12.56 9.56
N ARG A 170 7.41 -11.68 8.61
CA ARG A 170 7.66 -10.25 8.90
C ARG A 170 6.43 -9.51 9.40
N LEU A 171 5.23 -9.99 9.04
CA LEU A 171 3.98 -9.37 9.45
C LEU A 171 3.42 -9.96 10.73
N VAL A 172 4.03 -10.97 11.34
CA VAL A 172 3.56 -11.48 12.63
C VAL A 172 3.73 -10.38 13.70
N PRO A 173 2.68 -10.02 14.48
CA PRO A 173 1.44 -10.78 14.67
C PRO A 173 0.20 -10.25 13.92
N LEU A 174 0.31 -9.36 12.92
CA LEU A 174 -0.81 -9.04 12.01
C LEU A 174 -1.32 -10.29 11.29
N LEU A 175 -0.40 -11.17 10.90
CA LEU A 175 -0.73 -12.51 10.42
C LEU A 175 -0.48 -13.53 11.55
N PRO A 176 -1.22 -14.64 11.59
CA PRO A 176 -0.98 -15.69 12.58
C PRO A 176 0.45 -16.21 12.53
N ASP A 177 1.03 -16.44 13.71
CA ASP A 177 2.26 -17.21 13.83
C ASP A 177 1.97 -18.68 13.47
N MET A 178 2.62 -19.16 12.41
CA MET A 178 2.43 -20.53 11.91
C MET A 178 3.49 -21.50 12.42
N GLY A 179 4.31 -21.09 13.39
CA GLY A 179 5.34 -21.95 13.98
C GLY A 179 6.51 -22.22 13.04
N SER A 180 6.97 -21.21 12.28
CA SER A 180 8.27 -21.27 11.62
C SER A 180 9.32 -21.44 12.72
N GLU A 181 9.96 -22.61 12.80
CA GLU A 181 10.93 -22.97 13.83
C GLU A 181 11.84 -21.78 14.16
N LYS A 182 11.69 -21.22 15.37
CA LYS A 182 12.63 -20.24 15.89
C LYS A 182 13.98 -20.95 15.97
N HIS A 183 14.86 -20.74 14.98
CA HIS A 183 16.22 -21.22 15.08
C HIS A 183 16.88 -20.47 16.25
N PRO A 184 17.29 -21.15 17.33
CA PRO A 184 17.94 -20.52 18.47
C PRO A 184 19.31 -19.92 18.10
#